data_AF-F2JJ10-F1
#
_entry.id   AF-F2JJ10-F1
#
_cell.length_a   1.000
_cell.length_b   1.000
_cell.length_c   1.000
_cell.angle_alpha   90.00
_cell.angle_beta   90.00
_cell.angle_gamma   90.00
#
_symmetry.space_group_name_H-M   'P 1'
#
loop_
_entity.id
_entity.type
_entity.pdbx_description
1 polymer ?
#
loop_
_entity_poly.entity_id
_entity_poly.type
_entity_poly.pdbx_seq_one_letter_code
_entity_poly.pdbx_strand_id
1 'polypeptide(L)' 'MLNQKDPYLLLSVVNMKLRDEADSLDELCKTYDQDPQLLIERLSTIGYHYEEGHNQFVAV' A
#
# COMPACT_ATOMS: atom_id res chain seq x y z
N MET A 1 -9.20 -8.23 -0.89
CA MET A 1 -9.26 -7.11 -1.84
C MET A 1 -7.88 -6.62 -2.28
N LEU A 2 -6.88 -6.55 -1.39
CA LEU A 2 -5.48 -6.17 -1.70
C LEU A 2 -4.64 -7.29 -2.36
N ASN A 3 -5.28 -8.35 -2.88
CA ASN A 3 -4.58 -9.50 -3.46
C ASN A 3 -4.46 -9.38 -4.99
N GLN A 4 -4.09 -8.20 -5.49
CA GLN A 4 -3.88 -7.96 -6.92
C GLN A 4 -2.59 -8.62 -7.36
N LYS A 5 -2.57 -9.31 -8.50
CA LYS A 5 -1.34 -9.97 -9.02
C LYS A 5 -0.40 -8.98 -9.71
N ASP A 6 -0.96 -7.99 -10.39
CA ASP A 6 -0.20 -6.91 -10.99
C ASP A 6 0.22 -5.89 -9.92
N PRO A 7 1.53 -5.63 -9.74
CA PRO A 7 2.03 -4.72 -8.71
C PRO A 7 1.68 -3.25 -8.98
N TYR A 8 1.51 -2.81 -10.23
CA TYR A 8 1.08 -1.44 -10.55
C TYR A 8 -0.41 -1.24 -10.27
N LEU A 9 -1.23 -2.26 -10.50
CA LEU A 9 -2.63 -2.23 -10.09
C LEU A 9 -2.75 -2.27 -8.56
N LEU A 10 -1.93 -3.08 -7.89
CA LEU A 10 -1.85 -3.11 -6.43
C LEU A 10 -1.52 -1.72 -5.86
N LEU A 11 -0.48 -1.08 -6.37
CA LEU A 11 -0.09 0.28 -6.00
C LEU A 11 -1.27 1.26 -6.11
N SER A 12 -1.96 1.24 -7.25
CA SER A 12 -3.09 2.14 -7.50
C SER A 12 -4.22 1.94 -6.49
N VAL A 13 -4.57 0.67 -6.21
CA VAL A 13 -5.61 0.33 -5.24
C VAL A 13 -5.19 0.71 -3.82
N VAL A 14 -3.95 0.41 -3.43
CA VAL A 14 -3.44 0.72 -2.08
C VAL A 14 -3.44 2.23 -1.84
N ASN A 15 -2.91 3.03 -2.76
CA ASN A 15 -2.91 4.48 -2.61
C ASN A 15 -4.32 5.08 -2.59
N MET A 16 -5.24 4.56 -3.42
CA MET A 16 -6.65 4.96 -3.37
C MET A 16 -7.24 4.69 -1.98
N LYS A 17 -6.97 3.51 -1.42
CA LYS A 17 -7.50 3.08 -0.11
C LYS A 17 -6.87 3.83 1.07
N LEU A 18 -5.57 4.10 1.01
CA LEU A 18 -4.89 4.94 2.01
C LEU A 18 -5.48 6.35 2.02
N ARG A 19 -5.78 6.92 0.84
CA ARG A 19 -6.39 8.25 0.76
C ARG A 19 -7.83 8.28 1.28
N ASP A 20 -8.63 7.28 0.93
CA ASP A 20 -10.08 7.35 1.11
C ASP A 20 -10.58 6.67 2.40
N GLU A 21 -9.82 5.73 2.97
CA GLU A 21 -10.34 4.80 3.99
C GLU A 21 -9.42 4.57 5.22
N ALA A 22 -8.16 5.03 5.23
CA ALA A 22 -7.23 4.69 6.31
C ALA A 22 -6.31 5.86 6.71
N ASP A 23 -6.08 6.04 8.01
CA ASP A 23 -5.16 7.08 8.52
C ASP A 23 -3.67 6.69 8.40
N SER A 24 -3.39 5.40 8.17
CA SER A 24 -2.04 4.86 8.01
C SER A 24 -2.06 3.52 7.27
N LEU A 25 -0.88 3.07 6.82
CA LEU A 25 -0.70 1.74 6.26
C LEU A 25 -1.08 0.63 7.24
N ASP A 26 -0.73 0.77 8.52
CA ASP A 26 -1.09 -0.21 9.55
C ASP A 26 -2.61 -0.35 9.72
N GLU A 27 -3.35 0.76 9.77
CA GLU A 27 -4.82 0.74 9.85
C GLU A 27 -5.46 0.10 8.61
N LEU A 28 -4.93 0.41 7.43
CA LEU A 28 -5.37 -0.24 6.19
C LEU A 28 -5.13 -1.74 6.25
N CYS A 29 -3.93 -2.15 6.62
CA CYS A 29 -3.54 -3.56 6.71
C CYS A 29 -4.37 -4.32 7.74
N LYS A 30 -4.67 -3.74 8.92
CA LYS A 30 -5.60 -4.33 9.89
C LYS A 30 -7.01 -4.51 9.32
N THR A 31 -7.54 -3.49 8.64
CA THR A 31 -8.89 -3.51 8.06
C THR A 31 -9.06 -4.62 7.03
N TYR A 32 -8.02 -4.85 6.23
CA TYR A 32 -8.02 -5.84 5.14
C TYR A 32 -7.32 -7.16 5.50
N ASP A 33 -6.96 -7.37 6.77
CA ASP A 33 -6.22 -8.53 7.28
C ASP A 33 -5.00 -8.86 6.41
N GLN A 34 -4.12 -7.86 6.23
CA GLN A 34 -2.88 -7.95 5.45
C GLN A 34 -1.67 -7.65 6.33
N ASP A 35 -0.51 -8.19 5.93
CA ASP A 35 0.77 -7.85 6.53
C ASP A 35 1.35 -6.59 5.85
N PRO A 36 1.58 -5.48 6.58
CA PRO A 36 2.17 -4.28 6.01
C PRO A 36 3.58 -4.50 5.46
N GLN A 37 4.38 -5.38 6.06
CA GLN A 37 5.74 -5.66 5.58
C GLN A 37 5.72 -6.33 4.22
N LEU A 38 4.86 -7.34 4.03
CA LEU A 38 4.70 -8.00 2.72
C LEU A 38 4.23 -7.02 1.64
N LEU A 39 3.36 -6.07 1.99
CA LEU A 39 2.88 -5.07 1.04
C LEU A 39 3.99 -4.09 0.64
N ILE A 40 4.78 -3.64 1.61
CA ILE A 40 5.96 -2.78 1.37
C ILE A 40 6.99 -3.50 0.52
N GLU A 41 7.38 -4.72 0.90
CA GLU A 41 8.34 -5.53 0.14
C GLU A 41 7.89 -5.70 -1.30
N ARG A 42 6.61 -6.04 -1.50
CA ARG A 42 6.06 -6.24 -2.83
C ARG A 42 6.09 -4.98 -3.69
N LEU A 43 5.70 -3.83 -3.15
CA LEU A 43 5.73 -2.56 -3.88
C LEU A 43 7.15 -2.02 -4.06
N SER A 44 8.09 -2.38 -3.19
CA SER A 44 9.51 -2.06 -3.36
C SER A 44 10.13 -2.73 -4.59
N THR A 45 9.63 -3.92 -4.98
CA THR A 45 10.13 -4.62 -6.19
C THR A 45 9.88 -3.85 -7.50
N ILE A 46 8.91 -2.92 -7.50
CA ILE A 46 8.63 -2.04 -8.62
C ILE A 46 9.09 -0.59 -8.38
N GLY A 47 9.93 -0.37 -7.36
CA GLY A 47 10.54 0.94 -7.07
C GLY A 47 9.66 1.91 -6.30
N TYR A 48 8.73 1.41 -5.47
CA TYR A 48 7.88 2.26 -4.63
C TYR A 48 8.13 2.03 -3.15
N HIS A 49 8.07 3.09 -2.35
CA HIS A 49 8.18 3.04 -0.89
C HIS A 49 7.00 3.78 -0.25
N TYR A 50 6.60 3.34 0.94
CA TYR A 50 5.56 4.02 1.71
C TYR A 50 6.14 5.27 2.38
N GLU A 51 5.45 6.40 2.22
CA GLU A 51 5.77 7.68 2.83
C GLU A 51 4.65 8.05 3.82
N GLU A 52 4.94 7.91 5.12
CA GLU A 52 3.99 8.18 6.20
C GLU A 52 3.48 9.63 6.19
N GLY A 53 4.34 10.60 5.87
CA GLY A 53 3.98 12.02 5.87
C GLY A 53 2.87 12.37 4.86
N HIS A 54 2.75 11.59 3.79
CA HIS A 54 1.72 11.75 2.77
C HIS A 54 0.69 10.60 2.77
N ASN A 55 0.87 9.60 3.64
CA ASN A 55 0.08 8.38 3.71
C ASN A 55 -0.12 7.72 2.32
N GLN A 56 0.97 7.54 1.57
CA GLN A 56 0.93 6.97 0.22
C GLN A 56 2.23 6.26 -0.14
N PHE A 57 2.20 5.39 -1.15
CA PHE A 57 3.39 4.88 -1.80
C PHE A 57 3.84 5.83 -2.91
N VAL A 58 5.10 6.23 -2.90
CA VAL A 58 5.73 7.11 -3.89
C VAL A 58 6.90 6.40 -4.58
N ALA A 59 7.19 6.79 -5.82
CA ALA A 59 8.32 6.25 -6.56
C ALA A 59 9.64 6.69 -5.90
N VAL A 60 10.60 5.76 -5.83
CA VAL A 60 12.00 6.03 -5.45
C VAL A 60 12.76 6.66 -6.61
#